data_AF-A0A8J3DG75-F1
#
_entry.id   AF-A0A8J3DG75-F1
#
_cell.length_a   1.000
_cell.length_b   1.000
_cell.length_c   1.000
_cell.angle_alpha   90.00
_cell.angle_beta   90.00
_cell.angle_gamma   90.00
#
_symmetry.space_group_name_H-M   'P 1'
#
loop_
_entity.id
_entity.type
_entity.pdbx_description
1 polymer ?
#
loop_
_entity_poly.entity_id
_entity_poly.type
_entity_poly.pdbx_seq_one_letter_code
_entity_poly.pdbx_strand_id
1 'polypeptide(L)'
;MEHPKQTPQFFLTAPSPCPYLPGQMERKVFTHMVGERAPELNDLLTQGGFRRSQNIAYRPACETCRACISVRILAHEFEPTRTLRRVMKRNADLVGNMVDAQPTSEQYSLFRSYLDARHQQGGMSDMTALDFAMMVEDSHVDTKLIEYRRRGPDTMINGKGQGELIAVALTDIMSDGLSMVYSFFDPEMRDRSLGSFMILDHIQRARTAGLPHIYLGYWVSGSKKMAYKTRFQPQEHLEPQGWKKFEDG
;
A
#
# COMPACT_ATOMS: atom_id res chain seq x y z
N MET A 1 38.18 2.66 4.33
CA MET A 1 37.67 2.68 2.93
C MET A 1 36.38 3.45 2.96
N GLU A 2 36.36 4.70 2.47
CA GLU A 2 35.12 5.45 2.28
C GLU A 2 34.38 4.82 1.10
N HIS A 3 33.21 4.22 1.34
CA HIS A 3 32.28 3.94 0.26
C HIS A 3 31.86 5.30 -0.34
N PRO A 4 31.98 5.51 -1.66
CA PRO A 4 31.49 6.73 -2.27
C PRO A 4 30.02 6.88 -1.89
N LYS A 5 29.65 8.05 -1.34
CA LYS A 5 28.25 8.41 -1.07
C LYS A 5 27.49 8.40 -2.39
N GLN A 6 26.95 7.26 -2.79
CA GLN A 6 26.05 7.16 -3.92
C GLN A 6 24.81 7.99 -3.57
N THR A 7 24.82 9.22 -4.06
CA THR A 7 23.67 10.11 -3.96
C THR A 7 22.65 9.62 -4.98
N PRO A 8 21.38 9.42 -4.60
CA PRO A 8 20.37 8.94 -5.53
C PRO A 8 20.23 9.90 -6.71
N GLN A 9 20.28 9.35 -7.93
CA GLN A 9 20.03 10.12 -9.15
C GLN A 9 18.52 10.15 -9.40
N PHE A 10 17.99 11.34 -9.70
CA PHE A 10 16.57 11.52 -9.99
C PHE A 10 16.36 11.74 -11.49
N PHE A 11 15.39 11.02 -12.03
CA PHE A 11 14.98 11.06 -13.43
C PHE A 11 13.54 11.54 -13.52
N LEU A 12 13.16 12.10 -14.67
CA LEU A 12 11.82 12.64 -14.91
C LEU A 12 11.21 11.95 -16.13
N THR A 13 10.01 11.39 -15.98
CA THR A 13 9.31 10.75 -17.10
C THR A 13 8.84 11.78 -18.13
N ALA A 14 8.63 11.31 -19.37
CA ALA A 14 7.83 12.03 -20.34
C ALA A 14 6.38 12.21 -19.83
N PRO A 15 5.66 13.26 -20.27
CA PRO A 15 4.25 13.42 -19.96
C PRO A 15 3.39 12.27 -20.51
N SER A 16 2.45 11.79 -19.71
CA SER A 16 1.42 10.81 -20.10
C SER A 16 0.04 11.21 -19.56
N PRO A 17 -1.08 10.68 -20.07
CA PRO A 17 -2.40 10.97 -19.50
C PRO A 17 -2.49 10.59 -18.02
N CYS A 18 -3.07 11.46 -17.19
CA CYS A 18 -3.23 11.20 -15.76
C CYS A 18 -4.24 10.06 -15.53
N PRO A 19 -3.89 9.01 -14.75
CA PRO A 19 -4.78 7.88 -14.49
C PRO A 19 -5.92 8.21 -13.51
N TYR A 20 -5.84 9.35 -12.81
CA TYR A 20 -6.79 9.73 -11.76
C TYR A 20 -7.76 10.83 -12.18
N LEU A 21 -7.32 11.79 -12.98
CA LEU A 21 -8.07 12.99 -13.34
C LEU A 21 -8.15 13.11 -14.87
N PRO A 22 -9.32 12.89 -15.48
CA PRO A 22 -9.51 13.05 -16.91
C PRO A 22 -9.10 14.44 -17.40
N GLY A 23 -8.43 14.51 -18.55
CA GLY A 23 -7.96 15.78 -19.15
C GLY A 23 -6.69 16.37 -18.53
N GLN A 24 -6.14 15.76 -17.48
CA GLN A 24 -4.84 16.15 -16.90
C GLN A 24 -3.72 15.28 -17.46
N MET A 25 -2.50 15.81 -17.44
CA MET A 25 -1.27 15.07 -17.77
C MET A 25 -0.48 14.80 -16.49
N GLU A 26 0.14 13.62 -16.40
CA GLU A 26 1.06 13.27 -15.33
C GLU A 26 2.52 13.21 -15.80
N ARG A 27 3.41 13.54 -14.87
CA ARG A 27 4.85 13.25 -14.94
C ARG A 27 5.28 12.72 -13.58
N LYS A 28 6.34 11.93 -13.54
CA LYS A 28 6.89 11.38 -12.30
C LYS A 28 8.37 11.67 -12.24
N VAL A 29 8.82 12.19 -11.10
CA VAL A 29 10.23 12.10 -10.72
C VAL A 29 10.45 10.73 -10.08
N PHE A 30 11.52 10.03 -10.43
CA PHE A 30 11.81 8.72 -9.86
C PHE A 30 13.31 8.50 -9.64
N THR A 31 13.65 7.55 -8.78
CA THR A 31 15.01 7.10 -8.50
C THR A 31 15.02 5.61 -8.22
N HIS A 32 16.17 4.97 -8.42
CA HIS A 32 16.37 3.55 -8.10
C HIS A 32 16.81 3.40 -6.63
N MET A 33 16.26 2.38 -5.98
CA MET A 33 16.59 1.96 -4.62
C MET A 33 17.20 0.57 -4.70
N VAL A 34 18.53 0.51 -4.71
CA VAL A 34 19.29 -0.73 -4.86
C VAL A 34 20.38 -0.83 -3.80
N GLY A 35 20.77 -2.07 -3.47
CA GLY A 35 21.80 -2.37 -2.50
C GLY A 35 21.38 -2.18 -1.03
N GLU A 36 22.36 -2.31 -0.13
CA GLU A 36 22.15 -2.41 1.33
C GLU A 36 21.50 -1.17 1.96
N ARG A 37 21.61 -0.01 1.31
CA ARG A 37 21.04 1.26 1.79
C ARG A 37 19.61 1.52 1.31
N ALA A 38 19.04 0.62 0.52
CA ALA A 38 17.69 0.76 0.00
C ALA A 38 16.62 0.90 1.10
N PRO A 39 16.67 0.19 2.25
CA PRO A 39 15.70 0.40 3.34
C PRO A 39 15.71 1.82 3.89
N GLU A 40 16.90 2.35 4.23
CA GLU A 40 17.05 3.73 4.73
C GLU A 40 16.58 4.76 3.69
N LEU A 41 16.92 4.53 2.41
CA LEU A 41 16.51 5.40 1.32
C LEU A 41 14.98 5.37 1.12
N ASN A 42 14.35 4.22 1.25
CA ASN A 42 12.90 4.08 1.16
C ASN A 42 12.17 4.84 2.27
N ASP A 43 12.68 4.79 3.49
CA ASP A 43 12.14 5.55 4.62
C ASP A 43 12.20 7.06 4.35
N LEU A 44 13.38 7.56 3.96
CA LEU A 44 13.60 8.98 3.64
C LEU A 44 12.70 9.44 2.48
N LEU A 45 12.61 8.66 1.40
CA LEU A 45 11.83 9.01 0.22
C LEU A 45 10.33 8.94 0.51
N THR A 46 9.86 7.94 1.26
CA THR A 46 8.44 7.81 1.64
C THR A 46 7.99 8.97 2.52
N GLN A 47 8.82 9.39 3.49
CA GLN A 47 8.59 10.59 4.29
C GLN A 47 8.58 11.87 3.43
N GLY A 48 9.38 11.90 2.36
CA GLY A 48 9.40 12.95 1.32
C GLY A 48 8.28 12.85 0.28
N GLY A 49 7.32 11.94 0.49
CA GLY A 49 6.13 11.77 -0.33
C GLY A 49 6.34 10.96 -1.59
N PHE A 50 7.41 10.19 -1.72
CA PHE A 50 7.55 9.20 -2.77
C PHE A 50 6.71 7.94 -2.44
N ARG A 51 6.37 7.18 -3.46
CA ARG A 51 5.85 5.82 -3.35
C ARG A 51 6.79 4.86 -4.05
N ARG A 52 6.78 3.61 -3.61
CA ARG A 52 7.58 2.54 -4.20
C ARG A 52 6.79 1.72 -5.22
N SER A 53 7.50 1.21 -6.22
CA SER A 53 7.10 0.11 -7.10
C SER A 53 8.36 -0.67 -7.45
N GLN A 54 8.45 -1.95 -7.04
CA GLN A 54 9.68 -2.76 -7.17
C GLN A 54 10.89 -2.01 -6.58
N ASN A 55 12.01 -1.94 -7.31
CA ASN A 55 13.22 -1.22 -6.92
C ASN A 55 13.21 0.29 -7.26
N ILE A 56 12.05 0.88 -7.59
CA ILE A 56 11.92 2.30 -7.94
C ILE A 56 11.07 3.03 -6.90
N ALA A 57 11.52 4.20 -6.47
CA ALA A 57 10.70 5.18 -5.77
C ALA A 57 10.33 6.32 -6.72
N TYR A 58 9.06 6.74 -6.71
CA TYR A 58 8.54 7.80 -7.57
C TYR A 58 7.60 8.77 -6.85
N ARG A 59 7.57 10.02 -7.32
CA ARG A 59 6.63 11.05 -6.90
C ARG A 59 6.04 11.81 -8.09
N PRO A 60 4.75 12.16 -8.09
CA PRO A 60 4.18 13.05 -9.09
C PRO A 60 4.96 14.37 -9.16
N ALA A 61 5.23 14.79 -10.39
CA ALA A 61 5.93 16.04 -10.73
C ALA A 61 5.21 16.73 -11.90
N CYS A 62 3.86 16.78 -11.82
CA CYS A 62 3.01 17.33 -12.86
C CYS A 62 3.23 18.84 -12.98
N GLU A 63 3.17 19.38 -14.21
CA GLU A 63 3.48 20.80 -14.48
C GLU A 63 2.38 21.74 -13.98
N THR A 64 1.12 21.34 -14.12
CA THR A 64 -0.06 22.19 -13.89
C THR A 64 -0.96 21.70 -12.75
N CYS A 65 -0.61 20.58 -12.10
CA CYS A 65 -1.47 19.91 -11.12
C CYS A 65 -0.70 19.52 -9.86
N ARG A 66 -1.32 19.71 -8.69
CA ARG A 66 -0.81 19.31 -7.36
C ARG A 66 -1.81 18.47 -6.57
N ALA A 67 -2.72 17.77 -7.25
CA ALA A 67 -3.83 17.07 -6.61
C ALA A 67 -3.42 15.79 -5.85
N CYS A 68 -2.27 15.19 -6.19
CA CYS A 68 -1.75 13.99 -5.53
C CYS A 68 -1.02 14.36 -4.24
N ILE A 69 -1.58 13.99 -3.10
CA ILE A 69 -1.05 14.28 -1.77
C ILE A 69 -0.72 12.96 -1.08
N SER A 70 0.51 12.80 -0.59
CA SER A 70 0.88 11.62 0.21
C SER A 70 0.17 11.68 1.55
N VAL A 71 -0.43 10.57 1.98
CA VAL A 71 -1.19 10.51 3.25
C VAL A 71 -0.72 9.35 4.13
N ARG A 72 -0.72 9.59 5.44
CA ARG A 72 -0.42 8.58 6.45
C ARG A 72 -1.41 8.64 7.61
N ILE A 73 -1.87 7.51 8.10
CA ILE A 73 -2.77 7.41 9.26
C ILE A 73 -1.92 7.45 10.53
N LEU A 74 -2.38 8.15 11.56
CA LEU A 74 -1.78 8.13 12.89
C LEU A 74 -2.28 6.90 13.65
N ALA A 75 -1.49 5.83 13.67
CA ALA A 75 -1.91 4.52 14.14
C ALA A 75 -2.36 4.54 15.62
N HIS A 76 -1.61 5.21 16.50
CA HIS A 76 -1.91 5.25 17.93
C HIS A 76 -3.12 6.10 18.30
N GLU A 77 -3.47 7.09 17.47
CA GLU A 77 -4.64 7.97 17.67
C GLU A 77 -5.89 7.44 16.96
N PHE A 78 -5.77 6.39 16.16
CA PHE A 78 -6.86 5.90 15.32
C PHE A 78 -7.96 5.23 16.14
N GLU A 79 -9.18 5.77 16.02
CA GLU A 79 -10.39 5.21 16.60
C GLU A 79 -11.40 4.85 15.51
N PRO A 80 -11.76 3.57 15.34
CA PRO A 80 -12.64 3.16 14.25
C PRO A 80 -14.06 3.70 14.47
N THR A 81 -14.62 4.33 13.43
CA THR A 81 -16.03 4.74 13.42
C THR A 81 -16.97 3.53 13.51
N ARG A 82 -18.26 3.77 13.79
CA ARG A 82 -19.29 2.70 13.83
C ARG A 82 -19.30 1.84 12.57
N THR A 83 -19.10 2.44 11.39
CA THR A 83 -19.05 1.70 10.11
C THR A 83 -17.80 0.83 10.02
N LEU A 84 -16.63 1.34 10.43
CA LEU A 84 -15.39 0.58 10.41
C LEU A 84 -15.40 -0.58 11.44
N ARG A 85 -16.00 -0.37 12.61
CA ARG A 85 -16.22 -1.47 13.58
C ARG A 85 -17.08 -2.59 13.01
N ARG A 86 -18.10 -2.28 12.20
CA ARG A 86 -18.91 -3.30 11.49
C ARG A 86 -18.08 -4.06 10.46
N VAL A 87 -17.19 -3.37 9.74
CA VAL A 87 -16.25 -4.01 8.80
C VAL A 87 -15.34 -5.00 9.53
N MET A 88 -14.78 -4.63 10.69
CA MET A 88 -13.98 -5.56 11.50
C MET A 88 -14.80 -6.77 11.93
N LYS A 89 -16.02 -6.56 12.46
CA LYS A 89 -16.90 -7.64 12.91
C LYS A 89 -17.26 -8.61 11.77
N ARG A 90 -17.53 -8.10 10.57
CA ARG A 90 -17.90 -8.91 9.38
C ARG A 90 -16.76 -9.81 8.90
N ASN A 91 -15.52 -9.49 9.25
CA ASN A 91 -14.34 -10.22 8.82
C ASN A 91 -13.62 -10.90 9.99
N ALA A 92 -14.30 -11.10 11.12
CA ALA A 92 -13.72 -11.72 12.33
C ALA A 92 -13.32 -13.20 12.13
N ASP A 93 -13.89 -13.84 11.11
CA ASP A 93 -13.55 -15.19 10.63
C ASP A 93 -12.25 -15.22 9.80
N LEU A 94 -11.64 -14.07 9.51
CA LEU A 94 -10.34 -13.98 8.85
C LEU A 94 -9.22 -13.75 9.86
N VAL A 95 -8.03 -14.17 9.48
CA VAL A 95 -6.79 -13.90 10.21
C VAL A 95 -5.69 -13.58 9.20
N GLY A 96 -4.93 -12.51 9.46
CA GLY A 96 -3.80 -12.10 8.63
C GLY A 96 -2.50 -12.73 9.10
N ASN A 97 -1.87 -13.54 8.26
CA ASN A 97 -0.56 -14.13 8.50
C ASN A 97 0.49 -13.26 7.81
N MET A 98 1.42 -12.67 8.55
CA MET A 98 2.59 -12.00 7.95
C MET A 98 3.62 -13.07 7.58
N VAL A 99 4.02 -13.08 6.31
CA VAL A 99 4.98 -14.03 5.72
C VAL A 99 6.01 -13.29 4.88
N ASP A 100 7.12 -13.95 4.57
CA ASP A 100 8.11 -13.40 3.64
C ASP A 100 7.49 -13.20 2.25
N ALA A 101 8.00 -12.22 1.51
CA ALA A 101 7.51 -11.89 0.18
C ALA A 101 7.94 -12.95 -0.85
N GLN A 102 7.28 -14.10 -0.80
CA GLN A 102 7.44 -15.20 -1.73
C GLN A 102 6.13 -15.38 -2.53
N PRO A 103 6.19 -15.28 -3.87
CA PRO A 103 5.03 -15.37 -4.73
C PRO A 103 4.57 -16.83 -4.80
N THR A 104 3.26 -17.03 -4.66
CA THR A 104 2.66 -18.36 -4.82
C THR A 104 1.64 -18.37 -5.96
N SER A 105 1.37 -19.56 -6.49
CA SER A 105 0.34 -19.75 -7.51
C SER A 105 -1.06 -19.39 -6.99
N GLU A 106 -1.37 -19.65 -5.71
CA GLU A 106 -2.63 -19.28 -5.08
C GLU A 106 -2.79 -17.75 -5.01
N GLN A 107 -1.74 -17.04 -4.57
CA GLN A 107 -1.73 -15.57 -4.55
C GLN A 107 -1.90 -15.00 -5.97
N TYR A 108 -1.18 -15.53 -6.96
CA TYR A 108 -1.31 -15.08 -8.36
C TYR A 108 -2.72 -15.32 -8.91
N SER A 109 -3.34 -16.46 -8.59
CA SER A 109 -4.71 -16.76 -9.02
C SER A 109 -5.70 -15.72 -8.46
N LEU A 110 -5.60 -15.41 -7.16
CA LEU A 110 -6.41 -14.37 -6.52
C LEU A 110 -6.15 -12.98 -7.13
N PHE A 111 -4.88 -12.65 -7.36
CA PHE A 111 -4.46 -11.40 -7.99
C PHE A 111 -5.06 -11.25 -9.39
N ARG A 112 -5.03 -12.31 -10.20
CA ARG A 112 -5.62 -12.33 -11.54
C ARG A 112 -7.12 -12.08 -11.50
N SER A 113 -7.85 -12.82 -10.67
CA SER A 113 -9.30 -12.62 -10.49
C SER A 113 -9.62 -11.19 -10.05
N TYR A 114 -8.84 -10.62 -9.13
CA TYR A 114 -9.00 -9.24 -8.68
C TYR A 114 -8.80 -8.22 -9.82
N LEU A 115 -7.75 -8.39 -10.64
CA LEU A 115 -7.48 -7.53 -11.78
C LEU A 115 -8.59 -7.61 -12.83
N ASP A 116 -9.04 -8.80 -13.19
CA ASP A 116 -10.10 -9.00 -14.20
C ASP A 116 -11.43 -8.35 -13.76
N ALA A 117 -11.71 -8.30 -12.46
CA ALA A 117 -12.91 -7.67 -11.92
C ALA A 117 -12.80 -6.13 -11.77
N ARG A 118 -11.61 -5.60 -11.45
CA ARG A 118 -11.43 -4.17 -11.07
C ARG A 118 -10.67 -3.32 -12.10
N HIS A 119 -9.91 -3.95 -12.99
CA HIS A 119 -8.89 -3.31 -13.82
C HIS A 119 -8.96 -3.69 -15.31
N GLN A 120 -10.17 -3.89 -15.86
CA GLN A 120 -10.40 -4.28 -17.26
C GLN A 120 -9.81 -3.34 -18.34
N GLN A 121 -9.38 -2.12 -17.98
CA GLN A 121 -8.87 -1.12 -18.93
C GLN A 121 -7.62 -0.38 -18.41
N GLY A 122 -6.76 -1.03 -17.62
CA GLY A 122 -5.53 -0.42 -17.09
C GLY A 122 -4.31 -1.27 -17.39
N GLY A 123 -3.12 -0.68 -17.49
CA GLY A 123 -1.88 -1.38 -17.83
C GLY A 123 -1.43 -2.52 -16.90
N MET A 124 -2.19 -2.82 -15.84
CA MET A 124 -1.98 -4.01 -15.00
C MET A 124 -2.80 -5.23 -15.47
N SER A 125 -3.77 -5.08 -16.39
CA SER A 125 -4.62 -6.19 -16.87
C SER A 125 -3.84 -7.31 -17.56
N ASP A 126 -2.65 -7.01 -18.05
CA ASP A 126 -1.83 -7.91 -18.86
C ASP A 126 -0.63 -8.46 -18.07
N MET A 127 -0.58 -8.23 -16.75
CA MET A 127 0.48 -8.74 -15.89
C MET A 127 0.49 -10.27 -15.88
N THR A 128 1.64 -10.84 -16.23
CA THR A 128 1.91 -12.27 -16.22
C THR A 128 2.27 -12.75 -14.80
N ALA A 129 2.34 -14.06 -14.61
CA ALA A 129 2.84 -14.65 -13.37
C ALA A 129 4.28 -14.21 -13.05
N LEU A 130 5.10 -13.97 -14.08
CA LEU A 130 6.46 -13.46 -13.92
C LEU A 130 6.45 -12.00 -13.46
N ASP A 131 5.57 -11.16 -14.02
CA ASP A 131 5.44 -9.76 -13.57
C ASP A 131 4.96 -9.67 -12.13
N PHE A 132 4.03 -10.55 -11.74
CA PHE A 132 3.60 -10.69 -10.35
C PHE A 132 4.76 -11.12 -9.44
N ALA A 133 5.53 -12.15 -9.83
CA ALA A 133 6.68 -12.60 -9.06
C ALA A 133 7.70 -11.48 -8.88
N MET A 134 8.04 -10.75 -9.95
CA MET A 134 8.94 -9.59 -9.88
C MET A 134 8.39 -8.49 -8.96
N MET A 135 7.08 -8.19 -9.00
CA MET A 135 6.47 -7.22 -8.08
C MET A 135 6.62 -7.62 -6.61
N VAL A 136 6.56 -8.92 -6.30
CA VAL A 136 6.65 -9.46 -4.94
C VAL A 136 8.11 -9.57 -4.46
N GLU A 137 9.00 -10.12 -5.29
CA GLU A 137 10.36 -10.49 -4.90
C GLU A 137 11.42 -9.42 -5.20
N ASP A 138 11.26 -8.61 -6.24
CA ASP A 138 12.28 -7.62 -6.66
C ASP A 138 12.24 -6.37 -5.78
N SER A 139 12.68 -6.56 -4.54
CA SER A 139 12.69 -5.54 -3.49
C SER A 139 13.97 -5.62 -2.68
N HIS A 140 14.69 -4.49 -2.59
CA HIS A 140 15.83 -4.35 -1.69
C HIS A 140 15.43 -3.74 -0.34
N VAL A 141 14.13 -3.64 -0.06
CA VAL A 141 13.57 -3.12 1.20
C VAL A 141 12.84 -4.23 1.94
N ASP A 142 12.72 -4.13 3.28
CA ASP A 142 12.02 -5.13 4.07
C ASP A 142 10.53 -5.18 3.70
N THR A 143 10.19 -6.15 2.86
CA THR A 143 8.87 -6.31 2.27
C THR A 143 8.28 -7.63 2.76
N LYS A 144 7.07 -7.57 3.30
CA LYS A 144 6.30 -8.73 3.73
C LYS A 144 4.99 -8.82 2.97
N LEU A 145 4.47 -10.04 2.88
CA LEU A 145 3.08 -10.27 2.51
C LEU A 145 2.26 -10.50 3.77
N ILE A 146 1.06 -9.94 3.81
CA ILE A 146 0.05 -10.32 4.79
C ILE A 146 -1.04 -11.08 4.05
N GLU A 147 -1.11 -12.38 4.30
CA GLU A 147 -2.14 -13.28 3.76
C GLU A 147 -3.34 -13.35 4.71
N TYR A 148 -4.49 -12.88 4.26
CA TYR A 148 -5.75 -12.98 5.00
C TYR A 148 -6.46 -14.26 4.63
N ARG A 149 -6.46 -15.21 5.55
CA ARG A 149 -7.05 -16.54 5.37
C ARG A 149 -8.22 -16.74 6.32
N ARG A 150 -9.17 -17.60 5.94
CA ARG A 150 -10.18 -18.09 6.88
C ARG A 150 -9.51 -18.82 8.05
N ARG A 151 -10.04 -18.58 9.25
CA ARG A 151 -9.67 -19.34 10.45
C ARG A 151 -9.94 -20.84 10.23
N GLY A 152 -9.01 -21.67 10.68
CA GLY A 152 -9.13 -23.12 10.72
C GLY A 152 -9.19 -23.65 12.16
N PRO A 153 -9.31 -24.98 12.34
CA PRO A 153 -9.40 -25.61 13.66
C PRO A 153 -8.23 -25.23 14.59
N ASP A 154 -7.02 -25.16 14.05
CA ASP A 154 -5.80 -24.88 14.82
C ASP A 154 -5.49 -23.40 14.99
N THR A 155 -6.30 -22.49 14.43
CA THR A 155 -6.03 -21.05 14.51
C THR A 155 -6.02 -20.54 15.95
N MET A 156 -6.80 -21.17 16.84
CA MET A 156 -6.79 -20.80 18.27
C MET A 156 -5.49 -21.19 18.97
N ILE A 157 -4.72 -22.14 18.42
CA ILE A 157 -3.47 -22.65 18.98
C ILE A 157 -2.28 -21.86 18.42
N ASN A 158 -2.23 -21.69 17.09
CA ASN A 158 -1.05 -21.12 16.42
C ASN A 158 -1.25 -19.67 15.93
N GLY A 159 -2.46 -19.11 16.05
CA GLY A 159 -2.79 -17.76 15.58
C GLY A 159 -2.82 -17.60 14.06
N LYS A 160 -2.71 -18.69 13.28
CA LYS A 160 -2.62 -18.67 11.82
C LYS A 160 -3.86 -19.23 11.14
N GLY A 161 -4.22 -18.63 10.01
CA GLY A 161 -5.24 -19.16 9.12
C GLY A 161 -4.64 -20.19 8.18
N GLN A 162 -5.32 -21.32 8.01
CA GLN A 162 -4.95 -22.38 7.06
C GLN A 162 -6.05 -22.64 6.01
N GLY A 163 -7.17 -21.91 6.12
CA GLY A 163 -8.23 -21.99 5.13
C GLY A 163 -7.92 -21.21 3.86
N GLU A 164 -8.96 -21.05 3.05
CA GLU A 164 -8.99 -20.27 1.82
C GLU A 164 -8.32 -18.90 1.96
N LEU A 165 -7.46 -18.54 0.99
CA LEU A 165 -6.86 -17.21 0.86
C LEU A 165 -7.88 -16.21 0.30
N ILE A 166 -8.20 -15.19 1.08
CA ILE A 166 -9.27 -14.22 0.77
C ILE A 166 -8.70 -12.88 0.30
N ALA A 167 -7.57 -12.46 0.87
CA ALA A 167 -6.93 -11.20 0.53
C ALA A 167 -5.44 -11.25 0.82
N VAL A 168 -4.69 -10.37 0.16
CA VAL A 168 -3.25 -10.22 0.32
C VAL A 168 -2.88 -8.74 0.29
N ALA A 169 -1.96 -8.35 1.16
CA ALA A 169 -1.32 -7.03 1.12
C ALA A 169 0.20 -7.16 1.06
N LEU A 170 0.81 -6.52 0.06
CA LEU A 170 2.25 -6.31 -0.03
C LEU A 170 2.61 -5.05 0.75
N THR A 171 3.44 -5.22 1.77
CA THR A 171 3.67 -4.20 2.81
C THR A 171 5.15 -4.01 3.06
N ASP A 172 5.61 -2.76 3.03
CA ASP A 172 6.97 -2.44 3.50
C ASP A 172 6.94 -2.17 4.99
N ILE A 173 7.92 -2.75 5.69
CA ILE A 173 8.21 -2.44 7.07
C ILE A 173 9.22 -1.29 7.07
N MET A 174 8.80 -0.14 7.58
CA MET A 174 9.62 1.07 7.67
C MET A 174 9.97 1.37 9.12
N SER A 175 10.98 2.21 9.36
CA SER A 175 11.37 2.60 10.72
C SER A 175 10.25 3.30 11.52
N ASP A 176 9.33 3.98 10.83
CA ASP A 176 8.26 4.75 11.46
C ASP A 176 6.85 4.29 11.07
N GLY A 177 6.69 3.16 10.39
CA GLY A 177 5.38 2.76 9.89
C GLY A 177 5.32 1.52 9.03
N LEU A 178 4.11 1.22 8.58
CA LEU A 178 3.85 0.23 7.53
C LEU A 178 3.41 0.96 6.26
N SER A 179 4.01 0.63 5.11
CA SER A 179 3.59 1.17 3.82
C SER A 179 2.83 0.13 3.02
N MET A 180 1.56 0.41 2.74
CA MET A 180 0.73 -0.48 1.91
C MET A 180 1.05 -0.24 0.44
N VAL A 181 1.98 -1.02 -0.11
CA VAL A 181 2.47 -0.91 -1.49
C VAL A 181 1.37 -1.30 -2.47
N TYR A 182 0.80 -2.49 -2.27
CA TYR A 182 -0.25 -3.04 -3.10
C TYR A 182 -1.14 -3.99 -2.29
N SER A 183 -2.41 -4.14 -2.69
CA SER A 183 -3.32 -5.09 -2.06
C SER A 183 -4.35 -5.60 -3.06
N PHE A 184 -4.69 -6.89 -2.96
CA PHE A 184 -5.69 -7.55 -3.79
C PHE A 184 -6.50 -8.53 -2.95
N PHE A 185 -7.71 -8.85 -3.39
CA PHE A 185 -8.65 -9.64 -2.62
C PHE A 185 -9.73 -10.25 -3.50
N ASP A 186 -10.49 -11.20 -2.96
CA ASP A 186 -11.57 -11.86 -3.69
C ASP A 186 -12.65 -10.85 -4.12
N PRO A 187 -12.83 -10.59 -5.43
CA PRO A 187 -13.78 -9.61 -5.93
C PRO A 187 -15.25 -10.01 -5.78
N GLU A 188 -15.54 -11.29 -5.53
CA GLU A 188 -16.90 -11.82 -5.34
C GLU A 188 -17.41 -11.51 -3.92
N MET A 189 -16.51 -11.29 -2.96
CA MET A 189 -16.84 -10.95 -1.57
C MET A 189 -17.16 -9.46 -1.36
N ARG A 190 -18.00 -8.87 -2.22
CA ARG A 190 -18.28 -7.42 -2.29
C ARG A 190 -18.81 -6.83 -0.99
N ASP A 191 -19.63 -7.59 -0.27
CA ASP A 191 -20.25 -7.14 0.98
C ASP A 191 -19.26 -7.06 2.15
N ARG A 192 -18.07 -7.65 2.03
CA ARG A 192 -17.11 -7.72 3.14
C ARG A 192 -16.29 -6.45 3.35
N SER A 193 -16.21 -5.58 2.35
CA SER A 193 -15.34 -4.39 2.38
C SER A 193 -13.86 -4.73 2.69
N LEU A 194 -13.35 -5.80 2.05
CA LEU A 194 -12.02 -6.37 2.33
C LEU A 194 -10.88 -5.34 2.26
N GLY A 195 -10.90 -4.42 1.28
CA GLY A 195 -9.89 -3.35 1.22
C GLY A 195 -9.88 -2.45 2.47
N SER A 196 -11.03 -2.16 3.07
CA SER A 196 -11.08 -1.40 4.33
C SER A 196 -10.70 -2.26 5.53
N PHE A 197 -11.05 -3.54 5.52
CA PHE A 197 -10.62 -4.49 6.55
C PHE A 197 -9.09 -4.60 6.61
N MET A 198 -8.41 -4.76 5.46
CA MET A 198 -6.95 -4.82 5.42
C MET A 198 -6.31 -3.57 6.02
N ILE A 199 -6.80 -2.36 5.69
CA ILE A 199 -6.28 -1.12 6.28
C ILE A 199 -6.44 -1.11 7.80
N LEU A 200 -7.60 -1.55 8.32
CA LEU A 200 -7.85 -1.63 9.77
C LEU A 200 -6.92 -2.63 10.46
N ASP A 201 -6.66 -3.78 9.83
CA ASP A 201 -5.70 -4.76 10.34
C ASP A 201 -4.27 -4.19 10.35
N HIS A 202 -3.88 -3.45 9.31
CA HIS A 202 -2.56 -2.80 9.28
C HIS A 202 -2.42 -1.75 10.38
N ILE A 203 -3.44 -0.93 10.62
CA ILE A 203 -3.45 0.02 11.76
C ILE A 203 -3.22 -0.74 13.07
N GLN A 204 -3.92 -1.85 13.30
CA GLN A 204 -3.75 -2.65 14.51
C GLN A 204 -2.32 -3.23 14.61
N ARG A 205 -1.75 -3.71 13.51
CA ARG A 205 -0.36 -4.22 13.47
C ARG A 205 0.64 -3.13 13.82
N ALA A 206 0.53 -1.95 13.22
CA ALA A 206 1.42 -0.83 13.52
C ALA A 206 1.31 -0.42 14.98
N ARG A 207 0.08 -0.31 15.53
CA ARG A 207 -0.14 -0.05 16.96
C ARG A 207 0.57 -1.08 17.85
N THR A 208 0.41 -2.37 17.55
CA THR A 208 1.04 -3.46 18.30
C THR A 208 2.57 -3.42 18.18
N ALA A 209 3.10 -3.04 17.03
CA ALA A 209 4.54 -2.91 16.79
C ALA A 209 5.14 -1.59 17.32
N GLY A 210 4.34 -0.68 17.89
CA GLY A 210 4.82 0.63 18.32
C GLY A 210 5.15 1.59 17.17
N LEU A 211 4.66 1.30 15.96
CA LEU A 211 4.89 2.10 14.76
C LEU A 211 3.79 3.18 14.63
N PRO A 212 4.17 4.47 14.49
CA PRO A 212 3.21 5.56 14.53
C PRO A 212 2.37 5.71 13.27
N HIS A 213 2.83 5.22 12.11
CA HIS A 213 2.22 5.56 10.83
C HIS A 213 1.77 4.36 9.99
N ILE A 214 0.67 4.52 9.27
CA ILE A 214 0.32 3.69 8.10
C ILE A 214 0.35 4.57 6.85
N TYR A 215 1.27 4.30 5.93
CA TYR A 215 1.36 5.01 4.66
C TYR A 215 0.42 4.37 3.63
N LEU A 216 -0.58 5.15 3.18
CA LEU A 216 -1.56 4.70 2.18
C LEU A 216 -1.26 5.22 0.76
N GLY A 217 -0.10 5.87 0.58
CA GLY A 217 0.27 6.49 -0.69
C GLY A 217 -0.54 7.75 -0.99
N TYR A 218 -0.88 7.98 -2.26
CA TYR A 218 -1.52 9.24 -2.66
C TYR A 218 -3.03 9.24 -2.45
N TRP A 219 -3.55 10.19 -1.69
CA TRP A 219 -4.90 10.69 -1.90
C TRP A 219 -4.88 11.66 -3.08
N VAL A 220 -5.91 11.62 -3.93
CA VAL A 220 -5.99 12.50 -5.10
C VAL A 220 -7.30 13.27 -5.05
N SER A 221 -7.21 14.58 -4.83
CA SER A 221 -8.39 15.45 -4.83
C SER A 221 -9.11 15.37 -6.18
N GLY A 222 -10.45 15.19 -6.15
CA GLY A 222 -11.27 14.99 -7.34
C GLY A 222 -11.32 13.55 -7.87
N SER A 223 -10.52 12.61 -7.33
CA SER A 223 -10.56 11.21 -7.78
C SER A 223 -11.50 10.35 -6.92
N LYS A 224 -12.63 9.92 -7.50
CA LYS A 224 -13.57 8.98 -6.85
C LYS A 224 -12.88 7.68 -6.40
N LYS A 225 -11.90 7.21 -7.16
CA LYS A 225 -11.14 5.99 -6.84
C LYS A 225 -10.31 6.14 -5.55
N MET A 226 -9.82 7.35 -5.25
CA MET A 226 -8.95 7.62 -4.10
C MET A 226 -9.66 8.27 -2.91
N ALA A 227 -10.92 8.68 -3.07
CA ALA A 227 -11.72 9.35 -2.04
C ALA A 227 -11.88 8.51 -0.75
N TYR A 228 -11.76 7.18 -0.83
CA TYR A 228 -11.96 6.31 0.33
C TYR A 228 -10.91 6.49 1.44
N LYS A 229 -9.72 7.03 1.14
CA LYS A 229 -8.59 7.14 2.08
C LYS A 229 -8.87 8.12 3.23
N THR A 230 -9.63 9.18 2.97
CA THR A 230 -9.99 10.18 3.99
C THR A 230 -10.98 9.68 5.04
N ARG A 231 -11.50 8.47 4.89
CA ARG A 231 -12.37 7.82 5.89
C ARG A 231 -11.59 7.25 7.07
N PHE A 232 -10.27 7.17 6.97
CA PHE A 232 -9.40 6.66 8.03
C PHE A 232 -8.71 7.83 8.73
N GLN A 233 -9.32 8.33 9.80
CA GLN A 233 -8.84 9.49 10.56
C GLN A 233 -8.54 9.11 12.02
N PRO A 234 -7.62 9.82 12.69
CA PRO A 234 -6.84 10.96 12.16
C PRO A 234 -5.74 10.50 11.20
N GLN A 235 -5.49 11.32 10.18
CA GLN A 235 -4.42 11.13 9.21
C GLN A 235 -3.69 12.45 8.98
N GLU A 236 -2.48 12.38 8.46
CA GLU A 236 -1.70 13.53 8.02
C GLU A 236 -1.56 13.55 6.51
N HIS A 237 -1.52 14.75 5.96
CA HIS A 237 -1.29 15.04 4.55
C HIS A 237 0.07 15.72 4.42
N LEU A 238 0.84 15.34 3.41
CA LEU A 238 2.12 15.98 3.13
C LEU A 238 1.88 17.30 2.38
N GLU A 239 2.04 18.41 3.08
CA GLU A 239 1.96 19.78 2.56
C GLU A 239 3.38 20.35 2.30
N PRO A 240 3.52 21.51 1.62
CA PRO A 240 4.83 22.11 1.35
C PRO A 240 5.69 22.36 2.59
N GLN A 241 5.06 22.66 3.73
CA GLN A 241 5.72 22.86 5.03
C GLN A 241 5.93 21.57 5.84
N GLY A 242 5.52 20.41 5.31
CA GLY A 242 5.65 19.11 5.95
C GLY A 242 4.31 18.41 6.20
N TRP A 243 4.35 17.37 7.01
CA TRP A 243 3.16 16.60 7.39
C TRP A 243 2.27 17.42 8.31
N LYS A 244 0.98 17.51 7.98
CA LYS A 244 -0.03 18.22 8.77
C LYS A 244 -1.27 17.35 8.96
N LYS A 245 -1.86 17.36 10.16
CA LYS A 245 -3.13 16.68 10.42
C LYS A 245 -4.20 17.18 9.45
N PHE A 246 -4.87 16.24 8.81
CA PHE A 246 -5.99 16.50 7.92
C PHE A 246 -7.24 16.80 8.76
N GLU A 247 -7.83 17.95 8.51
CA GLU A 247 -9.12 18.35 9.05
C GLU A 247 -10.14 18.27 7.93
N ASP A 248 -11.17 17.44 8.11
CA ASP A 248 -12.29 17.38 7.16
C ASP A 248 -13.10 18.67 7.34
N GLY A 249 -13.26 19.42 6.24
CA GLY A 249 -13.96 20.71 6.23
C GLY A 249 -15.47 20.61 6.33
#